data_AF-A0A847NTU3-F1
#
_entry.id   AF-A0A847NTU3-F1
#
_cell.length_a   1.000
_cell.length_b   1.000
_cell.length_c   1.000
_cell.angle_alpha   90.00
_cell.angle_beta   90.00
_cell.angle_gamma   90.00
#
_symmetry.space_group_name_H-M   'P 1'
#
loop_
_entity.id
_entity.type
_entity.pdbx_description
1 polymer ?
#
loop_
_entity_poly.entity_id
_entity_poly.type
_entity_poly.pdbx_seq_one_letter_code
_entity_poly.pdbx_strand_id
1 'polypeptide(L)'
;MKKKNIILGIFLTILLLSIVFRYVDFSRIRHNKKPLFVVLVKKYKDGGSKEYLGLGYKVISCHNLSGDNSQNIGFYSMDINNVCINSSDMYTLYHKVIDNLINGGINSEYLSINLKSFKYLDEHYKNLLVEYCQKYNPNVLTYSYEELKENGYVEDNDLDLKGHLISINNFSKFNNKIVFEIGLYHASLGAKGFGYQATFENNTWKIVQKYTFVS
;
A
#
# COMPACT_ATOMS: atom_id res chain seq x y z
N MET A 1 25.26 0.86 43.12
CA MET A 1 25.38 1.87 42.02
C MET A 1 26.29 1.43 40.89
N LYS A 2 27.53 0.96 41.14
CA LYS A 2 28.50 0.55 40.09
C LYS A 2 27.96 -0.43 39.03
N LYS A 3 27.21 -1.47 39.43
CA LYS A 3 26.64 -2.47 38.50
C LYS A 3 25.58 -1.89 37.54
N LYS A 4 24.75 -0.94 38.00
CA LYS A 4 23.75 -0.26 37.15
C LYS A 4 24.43 0.63 36.10
N ASN A 5 25.49 1.33 36.47
CA ASN A 5 26.24 2.19 35.55
C ASN A 5 26.99 1.38 34.48
N ILE A 6 27.51 0.19 34.82
CA ILE A 6 28.14 -0.73 33.86
C ILE A 6 27.10 -1.26 32.87
N ILE A 7 25.93 -1.72 33.35
CA ILE A 7 24.84 -2.20 32.49
C ILE A 7 24.37 -1.09 31.55
N LEU A 8 24.21 0.14 32.06
CA LEU A 8 23.83 1.29 31.26
C LEU A 8 24.87 1.61 30.17
N GLY A 9 26.17 1.56 30.50
CA GLY A 9 27.25 1.76 29.55
C GLY A 9 27.27 0.72 28.42
N ILE A 10 27.01 -0.55 28.75
CA ILE A 10 26.89 -1.63 27.74
C ILE A 10 25.69 -1.37 26.83
N PHE A 11 24.54 -1.03 27.40
CA PHE A 11 23.33 -0.74 26.64
C PHE A 11 23.54 0.43 25.66
N LEU A 12 24.15 1.53 26.10
CA LEU A 12 24.45 2.68 25.26
C LEU A 12 25.42 2.33 24.12
N THR A 13 26.42 1.49 24.40
CA THR A 13 27.36 1.00 23.37
C THR A 13 26.64 0.18 22.29
N ILE A 14 25.75 -0.74 22.68
CA ILE A 14 24.96 -1.56 21.74
C ILE A 14 24.03 -0.67 20.91
N LEU A 15 23.40 0.33 21.53
CA LEU A 15 22.54 1.28 20.84
C LEU A 15 23.32 2.09 19.78
N LEU A 16 24.52 2.56 20.13
CA LEU A 16 25.37 3.31 19.20
C LEU A 16 25.83 2.44 18.02
N LEU A 17 26.23 1.18 18.28
CA LEU A 17 26.56 0.22 17.23
C LEU A 17 25.37 -0.07 16.30
N SER A 18 24.17 -0.24 16.87
CA SER A 18 22.93 -0.45 16.11
C SER A 18 22.68 0.70 15.12
N ILE A 19 22.86 1.95 15.54
CA ILE A 19 22.69 3.14 14.70
C ILE A 19 23.72 3.15 13.56
N VAL A 20 25.00 2.91 13.86
CA VAL A 20 26.08 2.91 12.85
C VAL A 20 25.85 1.81 11.82
N PHE A 21 25.55 0.59 12.25
CA PHE A 21 25.28 -0.53 11.35
C PHE A 21 24.09 -0.26 10.44
N ARG A 22 22.99 0.25 11.01
CA ARG A 22 21.81 0.63 10.25
C ARG A 22 22.12 1.72 9.23
N TYR A 23 22.90 2.73 9.59
CA TYR A 23 23.28 3.81 8.67
C TYR A 23 24.13 3.30 7.50
N VAL A 24 25.12 2.46 7.75
CA VAL A 24 25.95 1.88 6.68
C VAL A 24 25.10 1.04 5.73
N ASP A 25 24.25 0.16 6.25
CA ASP A 25 23.43 -0.69 5.40
C ASP A 25 22.35 0.09 4.66
N PHE A 26 21.77 1.12 5.28
CA PHE A 26 20.87 2.06 4.61
C PHE A 26 21.55 2.75 3.41
N SER A 27 22.77 3.26 3.61
CA SER A 27 23.54 3.89 2.54
C SER A 27 23.84 2.89 1.42
N ARG A 28 24.24 1.67 1.75
CA ARG A 28 24.51 0.64 0.74
C ARG A 28 23.28 0.28 -0.07
N ILE A 29 22.13 0.11 0.57
CA ILE A 29 20.84 -0.16 -0.08
C ILE A 29 20.48 0.95 -1.07
N ARG A 30 20.62 2.22 -0.68
CA ARG A 30 20.37 3.37 -1.58
C ARG A 30 21.27 3.38 -2.82
N HIS A 31 22.44 2.77 -2.74
CA HIS A 31 23.37 2.61 -3.85
C HIS A 31 23.29 1.21 -4.51
N ASN A 32 22.19 0.48 -4.30
CA ASN A 32 21.96 -0.87 -4.83
C ASN A 32 23.07 -1.88 -4.49
N LYS A 33 23.71 -1.72 -3.33
CA LYS A 33 24.76 -2.61 -2.82
C LYS A 33 24.22 -3.48 -1.71
N LYS A 34 24.68 -4.74 -1.67
CA LYS A 34 24.33 -5.70 -0.61
C LYS A 34 24.66 -5.15 0.79
N PRO A 35 23.73 -5.22 1.77
CA PRO A 35 24.01 -4.84 3.16
C PRO A 35 25.07 -5.76 3.79
N LEU A 36 25.81 -5.24 4.76
CA LEU A 36 26.95 -5.89 5.41
C LEU A 36 26.64 -6.41 6.81
N PHE A 37 25.87 -5.65 7.61
CA PHE A 37 25.68 -5.89 9.03
C PHE A 37 24.36 -6.59 9.34
N VAL A 38 23.86 -7.35 8.38
CA VAL A 38 22.65 -8.16 8.51
C VAL A 38 22.92 -9.64 8.27
N VAL A 39 22.13 -10.49 8.91
CA VAL A 39 22.13 -11.94 8.73
C VAL A 39 20.88 -12.37 7.98
N LEU A 40 21.02 -13.29 7.02
CA LEU A 40 19.87 -13.86 6.32
C LEU A 40 19.09 -14.76 7.27
N VAL A 41 17.78 -14.51 7.39
CA VAL A 41 16.90 -15.30 8.27
C VAL A 41 15.82 -16.07 7.51
N LYS A 42 15.40 -15.59 6.33
CA LYS A 42 14.35 -16.26 5.54
C LYS A 42 14.53 -16.03 4.05
N LYS A 43 14.19 -17.07 3.28
CA LYS A 43 14.03 -17.01 1.81
C LYS A 43 12.58 -17.32 1.48
N TYR A 44 12.00 -16.58 0.56
CA TYR A 44 10.60 -16.72 0.17
C TYR A 44 10.47 -17.46 -1.16
N LYS A 45 9.36 -18.18 -1.32
CA LYS A 45 8.97 -18.88 -2.55
C LYS A 45 8.11 -17.98 -3.44
N ASP A 46 8.46 -16.70 -3.50
CA ASP A 46 7.72 -15.67 -4.23
C ASP A 46 8.45 -15.20 -5.49
N GLY A 47 9.53 -15.89 -5.88
CA GLY A 47 10.50 -15.47 -6.90
C GLY A 47 11.93 -15.49 -6.35
N GLY A 48 12.08 -15.39 -5.03
CA GLY A 48 13.38 -15.47 -4.36
C GLY A 48 13.69 -14.31 -3.41
N SER A 49 12.68 -13.57 -2.95
CA SER A 49 12.85 -12.51 -1.96
C SER A 49 13.49 -13.03 -0.68
N LYS A 50 14.19 -12.16 0.03
CA LYS A 50 15.00 -12.50 1.21
C LYS A 50 14.77 -11.52 2.35
N GLU A 51 14.63 -12.06 3.56
CA GLU A 51 14.57 -11.27 4.80
C GLU A 51 15.89 -11.44 5.57
N TYR A 52 16.41 -10.30 6.03
CA TYR A 52 17.62 -10.19 6.82
C TYR A 52 17.36 -9.41 8.10
N LEU A 53 18.04 -9.77 9.19
CA LEU A 53 18.02 -9.03 10.45
C LEU A 53 19.39 -8.41 10.73
N GLY A 54 19.40 -7.11 11.00
CA GLY A 54 20.52 -6.42 11.63
C GLY A 54 20.23 -6.14 13.09
N LEU A 55 21.16 -5.49 13.78
CA LEU A 55 20.98 -5.10 15.18
C LEU A 55 19.99 -3.92 15.28
N GLY A 56 18.75 -4.19 15.68
CA GLY A 56 17.67 -3.19 15.82
C GLY A 56 16.89 -2.85 14.54
N TYR A 57 17.09 -3.58 13.44
CA TYR A 57 16.42 -3.32 12.16
C TYR A 57 16.31 -4.57 11.28
N LYS A 58 15.39 -4.53 10.32
CA LYS A 58 15.15 -5.56 9.30
C LYS A 58 15.44 -5.00 7.91
N VAL A 59 15.99 -5.83 7.04
CA VAL A 59 16.11 -5.56 5.60
C VAL A 59 15.35 -6.62 4.81
N ILE A 60 14.52 -6.19 3.87
CA ILE A 60 13.80 -7.06 2.93
C ILE A 60 14.30 -6.73 1.53
N SER A 61 14.93 -7.72 0.89
CA SER A 61 15.30 -7.64 -0.54
C SER A 61 14.23 -8.36 -1.33
N CYS A 62 13.44 -7.60 -2.07
CA CYS A 62 12.40 -8.11 -2.94
C CYS A 62 13.06 -8.71 -4.19
N HIS A 63 12.57 -9.87 -4.59
CA HIS A 63 12.85 -10.49 -5.87
C HIS A 63 11.65 -11.39 -6.17
N ASN A 64 10.52 -10.76 -6.45
CA ASN A 64 9.26 -11.49 -6.61
C ASN A 64 8.91 -11.74 -8.08
N LEU A 65 7.94 -12.63 -8.32
CA LEU A 65 7.45 -12.96 -9.66
C LEU A 65 6.92 -11.72 -10.40
N SER A 66 6.40 -10.75 -9.67
CA SER A 66 5.95 -9.44 -10.18
C SER A 66 7.09 -8.51 -10.62
N GLY A 67 8.35 -8.96 -10.56
CA GLY A 67 9.51 -8.20 -11.02
C GLY A 67 9.97 -7.12 -10.05
N ASP A 68 9.45 -7.09 -8.83
CA ASP A 68 9.94 -6.17 -7.80
C ASP A 68 11.32 -6.63 -7.30
N ASN A 69 12.31 -5.78 -7.54
CA ASN A 69 13.71 -5.96 -7.13
C ASN A 69 14.14 -4.94 -6.08
N SER A 70 13.19 -4.29 -5.40
CA SER A 70 13.46 -3.25 -4.40
C SER A 70 14.15 -3.80 -3.15
N GLN A 71 14.81 -2.90 -2.44
CA GLN A 71 15.43 -3.19 -1.15
C GLN A 71 14.89 -2.22 -0.10
N ASN A 72 14.29 -2.77 0.95
CA ASN A 72 13.59 -2.02 1.97
C ASN A 72 14.25 -2.24 3.33
N ILE A 73 14.36 -1.19 4.14
CA ILE A 73 14.99 -1.21 5.47
C ILE A 73 14.12 -0.47 6.48
N GLY A 74 13.99 -1.02 7.69
CA GLY A 74 13.07 -0.52 8.70
C GLY A 74 13.09 -1.36 9.97
N PHE A 75 12.04 -1.27 10.77
CA PHE A 75 11.95 -2.00 12.04
C PHE A 75 11.64 -3.49 11.85
N TYR A 76 11.80 -4.28 12.90
CA TYR A 76 11.52 -5.72 12.88
C TYR A 76 10.07 -6.09 12.57
N SER A 77 9.13 -5.17 12.78
CA SER A 77 7.71 -5.32 12.43
C SER A 77 7.43 -5.22 10.93
N MET A 78 8.42 -4.88 10.10
CA MET A 78 8.22 -4.82 8.65
C MET A 78 7.85 -6.20 8.09
N ASP A 79 6.78 -6.23 7.30
CA ASP A 79 6.23 -7.40 6.65
C ASP A 79 6.52 -7.36 5.14
N ILE A 80 7.03 -8.46 4.60
CA ILE A 80 7.34 -8.62 3.18
C ILE A 80 6.13 -8.36 2.28
N ASN A 81 4.93 -8.77 2.70
CA ASN A 81 3.71 -8.63 1.93
C ASN A 81 3.30 -7.17 1.78
N ASN A 82 3.81 -6.28 2.64
CA ASN A 82 3.54 -4.85 2.59
C ASN A 82 4.61 -4.04 1.87
N VAL A 83 5.82 -4.59 1.67
CA VAL A 83 6.93 -3.82 1.08
C VAL A 83 7.37 -4.32 -0.29
N CYS A 84 7.18 -5.60 -0.60
CA CYS A 84 7.51 -6.16 -1.91
C CYS A 84 6.33 -6.03 -2.87
N ILE A 85 5.89 -4.81 -3.15
CA ILE A 85 4.79 -4.50 -4.05
C ILE A 85 5.25 -3.42 -5.03
N ASN A 86 5.12 -3.68 -6.33
CA ASN A 86 5.43 -2.74 -7.38
C ASN A 86 4.25 -1.78 -7.61
N SER A 87 4.48 -0.47 -7.49
CA SER A 87 3.45 0.56 -7.66
C SER A 87 2.83 0.57 -9.07
N SER A 88 3.60 0.29 -10.11
CA SER A 88 3.11 0.20 -11.50
C SER A 88 2.12 -0.94 -11.69
N ASP A 89 2.42 -2.09 -11.10
CA ASP A 89 1.55 -3.26 -11.13
C ASP A 89 0.26 -3.00 -10.37
N MET A 90 0.37 -2.36 -9.20
CA MET A 90 -0.78 -1.96 -8.42
C MET A 90 -1.65 -0.95 -9.15
N TYR A 91 -1.04 0.04 -9.82
CA TYR A 91 -1.76 0.96 -10.68
C TYR A 91 -2.51 0.22 -11.78
N THR A 92 -1.86 -0.72 -12.47
CA THR A 92 -2.51 -1.52 -13.51
C THR A 92 -3.73 -2.29 -12.98
N LEU A 93 -3.62 -2.88 -11.79
CA LEU A 93 -4.71 -3.60 -11.14
C LEU A 93 -5.85 -2.65 -10.72
N TYR A 94 -5.52 -1.56 -10.03
CA TYR A 94 -6.50 -0.58 -9.58
C TYR A 94 -7.19 0.13 -10.75
N HIS A 95 -6.44 0.49 -11.79
CA HIS A 95 -7.00 1.04 -13.03
C HIS A 95 -8.03 0.10 -13.63
N LYS A 96 -7.71 -1.19 -13.80
CA LYS A 96 -8.69 -2.18 -14.33
C LYS A 96 -9.94 -2.27 -13.45
N VAL A 97 -9.78 -2.24 -12.13
CA VAL A 97 -10.93 -2.32 -11.22
C VAL A 97 -11.77 -1.05 -11.25
N ILE A 98 -11.13 0.11 -11.24
CA ILE A 98 -11.80 1.41 -11.26
C ILE A 98 -12.48 1.63 -12.62
N ASP A 99 -11.85 1.27 -13.74
CA ASP A 99 -12.49 1.27 -15.06
C ASP A 99 -13.80 0.48 -15.04
N ASN A 100 -13.78 -0.73 -14.48
CA ASN A 100 -14.99 -1.56 -14.34
C ASN A 100 -16.05 -0.96 -13.40
N LEU A 101 -15.65 -0.17 -12.40
CA LEU A 101 -16.59 0.50 -11.49
C LEU A 101 -17.23 1.71 -12.14
N ILE A 102 -16.42 2.55 -12.79
CA ILE A 102 -16.86 3.83 -13.39
C ILE A 102 -17.65 3.59 -14.69
N ASN A 103 -17.23 2.63 -15.53
CA ASN A 103 -17.94 2.26 -16.75
C ASN A 103 -19.36 1.72 -16.47
N GLY A 104 -19.65 1.31 -15.23
CA GLY A 104 -21.01 0.96 -14.79
C GLY A 104 -21.98 2.14 -14.72
N GLY A 105 -21.50 3.37 -14.97
CA GLY A 105 -22.28 4.60 -14.97
C GLY A 105 -22.16 5.34 -13.64
N ILE A 106 -21.28 6.33 -13.57
CA ILE A 106 -21.22 7.31 -12.49
C ILE A 106 -21.73 8.64 -13.04
N ASN A 107 -22.95 9.02 -12.67
CA ASN A 107 -23.49 10.35 -12.94
C ASN A 107 -23.74 11.05 -11.62
N SER A 108 -22.75 11.82 -11.15
CA SER A 108 -22.81 12.53 -9.89
C SER A 108 -22.03 13.85 -9.96
N GLU A 109 -22.32 14.77 -9.04
CA GLU A 109 -21.74 16.12 -9.03
C GLU A 109 -20.21 16.11 -8.94
N TYR A 110 -19.65 15.11 -8.27
CA TYR A 110 -18.21 14.87 -8.18
C TYR A 110 -17.90 13.38 -8.06
N LEU A 111 -16.63 13.04 -8.27
CA LEU A 111 -16.04 11.75 -7.95
C LEU A 111 -14.85 11.98 -7.01
N SER A 112 -14.97 11.59 -5.75
CA SER A 112 -13.87 11.66 -4.80
C SER A 112 -13.10 10.35 -4.76
N ILE A 113 -11.78 10.44 -4.66
CA ILE A 113 -10.89 9.30 -4.48
C ILE A 113 -10.12 9.51 -3.18
N ASN A 114 -10.32 8.63 -2.19
CA ASN A 114 -9.51 8.64 -0.99
C ASN A 114 -8.10 8.10 -1.29
N LEU A 115 -7.21 8.95 -1.81
CA LEU A 115 -5.85 8.55 -2.22
C LEU A 115 -5.02 7.95 -1.07
N LYS A 116 -5.33 8.31 0.19
CA LYS A 116 -4.66 7.73 1.37
C LYS A 116 -4.92 6.23 1.51
N SER A 117 -6.07 5.75 1.02
CA SER A 117 -6.42 4.32 1.02
C SER A 117 -5.59 3.50 -0.01
N PHE A 118 -5.04 4.14 -1.05
CA PHE A 118 -4.19 3.53 -2.07
C PHE A 118 -2.72 3.47 -1.63
N LYS A 119 -2.47 2.85 -0.47
CA LYS A 119 -1.16 2.85 0.22
C LYS A 119 0.03 2.28 -0.57
N TYR A 120 -0.20 1.55 -1.66
CA TYR A 120 0.84 0.95 -2.50
C TYR A 120 1.06 1.67 -3.83
N LEU A 121 0.38 2.81 -4.03
CA LEU A 121 0.72 3.72 -5.12
C LEU A 121 1.67 4.79 -4.60
N ASP A 122 2.76 5.02 -5.32
CA ASP A 122 3.54 6.24 -5.17
C ASP A 122 2.79 7.47 -5.75
N GLU A 123 3.32 8.66 -5.51
CA GLU A 123 2.69 9.92 -5.94
C GLU A 123 2.52 10.03 -7.46
N HIS A 124 3.45 9.46 -8.25
CA HIS A 124 3.33 9.47 -9.70
C HIS A 124 2.09 8.66 -10.14
N TYR A 125 1.93 7.44 -9.64
CA TYR A 125 0.79 6.59 -10.01
C TYR A 125 -0.54 7.04 -9.39
N LYS A 126 -0.52 7.70 -8.23
CA LYS A 126 -1.72 8.38 -7.69
C LYS A 126 -2.22 9.46 -8.63
N ASN A 127 -1.32 10.30 -9.14
CA ASN A 127 -1.68 11.37 -10.07
C ASN A 127 -2.25 10.79 -11.39
N LEU A 128 -1.63 9.74 -11.94
CA LEU A 128 -2.16 9.04 -13.12
C LEU A 128 -3.58 8.49 -12.88
N LEU A 129 -3.86 7.99 -11.68
CA LEU A 129 -5.19 7.48 -11.35
C LEU A 129 -6.24 8.60 -11.31
N VAL A 130 -5.88 9.76 -10.74
CA VAL A 130 -6.74 10.96 -10.74
C VAL A 130 -7.01 11.43 -12.17
N GLU A 131 -5.97 11.58 -12.99
CA GLU A 131 -6.07 11.97 -14.41
C GLU A 131 -6.97 11.02 -15.21
N TYR A 132 -6.85 9.71 -14.94
CA TYR A 132 -7.71 8.72 -15.56
C TYR A 132 -9.18 8.93 -15.19
N CYS A 133 -9.49 9.15 -13.90
CA CYS A 133 -10.85 9.37 -13.44
C CYS A 133 -11.46 10.69 -13.96
N GLN A 134 -10.62 11.71 -14.20
CA GLN A 134 -11.06 12.99 -14.77
C GLN A 134 -11.67 12.86 -16.17
N LYS A 135 -11.32 11.80 -16.92
CA LYS A 135 -11.94 11.50 -18.22
C LYS A 135 -13.43 11.18 -18.12
N TYR A 136 -13.88 10.74 -16.95
CA TYR A 136 -15.26 10.33 -16.69
C TYR A 136 -16.05 11.36 -15.90
N ASN A 137 -15.40 12.07 -14.99
CA ASN A 137 -15.99 13.18 -14.26
C ASN A 137 -14.97 14.31 -14.16
N PRO A 138 -15.18 15.51 -14.73
CA PRO A 138 -14.20 16.60 -14.66
C PRO A 138 -13.97 17.10 -13.23
N ASN A 139 -14.92 16.87 -12.31
CA ASN A 139 -14.85 17.27 -10.90
C ASN A 139 -14.36 16.11 -10.02
N VAL A 140 -13.10 15.73 -10.18
CA VAL A 140 -12.45 14.73 -9.30
C VAL A 140 -11.87 15.41 -8.07
N LEU A 141 -12.25 14.92 -6.90
CA LEU A 141 -11.70 15.32 -5.60
C LEU A 141 -10.78 14.23 -5.05
N THR A 142 -9.88 14.61 -4.14
CA THR A 142 -8.96 13.67 -3.47
C THR A 142 -9.24 13.55 -1.97
N TYR A 143 -10.50 13.74 -1.58
CA TYR A 143 -10.93 13.81 -0.20
C TYR A 143 -11.34 12.44 0.36
N SER A 144 -11.03 12.20 1.64
CA SER A 144 -11.68 11.16 2.44
C SER A 144 -13.13 11.53 2.75
N TYR A 145 -13.88 10.61 3.36
CA TYR A 145 -15.27 10.88 3.77
C TYR A 145 -15.35 12.04 4.78
N GLU A 146 -14.42 12.06 5.74
CA GLU A 146 -14.31 13.11 6.76
C GLU A 146 -14.01 14.46 6.11
N GLU A 147 -13.06 14.50 5.17
CA GLU A 147 -12.72 15.71 4.41
C GLU A 147 -13.91 16.18 3.56
N LEU A 148 -14.67 15.26 2.95
CA LEU A 148 -15.92 15.61 2.24
C LEU A 148 -16.95 16.25 3.17
N LYS A 149 -17.13 15.70 4.37
CA LYS A 149 -18.04 16.24 5.37
C LYS A 149 -17.62 17.64 5.82
N GLU A 150 -16.34 17.81 6.16
CA GLU A 150 -15.79 19.10 6.61
C GLU A 150 -15.92 20.20 5.54
N ASN A 151 -15.89 19.82 4.26
CA ASN A 151 -15.98 20.76 3.13
C ASN A 151 -17.41 20.89 2.55
N GLY A 152 -18.44 20.36 3.23
CA GLY A 152 -19.85 20.55 2.84
C GLY A 152 -20.33 19.73 1.65
N TYR A 153 -19.62 18.64 1.31
CA TYR A 153 -20.02 17.70 0.25
C TYR A 153 -20.96 16.58 0.75
N VAL A 154 -21.24 16.56 2.06
CA VAL A 154 -22.18 15.65 2.72
C VAL A 154 -23.33 16.49 3.25
N GLU A 155 -24.58 16.07 3.00
CA GLU A 155 -25.74 16.75 3.58
C GLU A 155 -25.88 16.42 5.07
N ASP A 156 -26.08 17.45 5.90
CA ASP A 156 -26.05 17.37 7.37
C ASP A 156 -27.10 16.42 7.97
N ASN A 157 -28.20 16.16 7.26
CA ASN A 157 -29.37 15.44 7.81
C ASN A 157 -29.40 13.94 7.48
N ASP A 158 -28.80 13.49 6.37
CA ASP A 158 -28.94 12.10 5.88
C ASP A 158 -27.62 11.36 5.67
N LEU A 159 -26.46 11.98 5.97
CA LEU A 159 -25.12 11.44 5.66
C LEU A 159 -24.90 11.18 4.16
N ASP A 160 -25.73 11.84 3.34
CA ASP A 160 -25.83 11.61 1.91
C ASP A 160 -24.75 12.35 1.14
N LEU A 161 -23.95 11.57 0.41
CA LEU A 161 -22.97 12.08 -0.55
C LEU A 161 -23.67 12.49 -1.86
N LYS A 162 -23.53 13.77 -2.25
CA LYS A 162 -23.96 14.26 -3.57
C LYS A 162 -23.14 13.69 -4.74
N GLY A 163 -21.98 13.15 -4.40
CA GLY A 163 -21.02 12.51 -5.31
C GLY A 163 -20.89 11.01 -5.10
N HIS A 164 -19.84 10.46 -5.70
CA HIS A 164 -19.35 9.13 -5.38
C HIS A 164 -18.00 9.23 -4.67
N LEU A 165 -17.75 8.37 -3.68
CA LEU A 165 -16.44 8.22 -3.06
C LEU A 165 -15.89 6.81 -3.34
N ILE A 166 -14.68 6.76 -3.90
CA ILE A 166 -13.90 5.53 -4.08
C ILE A 166 -12.86 5.42 -2.96
N SER A 167 -12.86 4.31 -2.23
CA SER A 167 -11.90 4.03 -1.16
C SER A 167 -11.54 2.55 -1.11
N ILE A 168 -10.27 2.23 -0.87
CA ILE A 168 -9.83 0.87 -0.52
C ILE A 168 -10.13 0.63 0.96
N ASN A 169 -11.00 -0.33 1.25
CA ASN A 169 -11.42 -0.67 2.60
C ASN A 169 -10.50 -1.74 3.21
N ASN A 170 -10.06 -2.69 2.38
CA ASN A 170 -9.17 -3.76 2.81
C ASN A 170 -8.19 -4.12 1.71
N PHE A 171 -6.98 -4.52 2.10
CA PHE A 171 -5.98 -5.06 1.19
C PHE A 171 -5.14 -6.09 1.91
N SER A 172 -4.94 -7.24 1.26
CA SER A 172 -4.04 -8.29 1.70
C SER A 172 -3.28 -8.87 0.50
N LYS A 173 -1.98 -9.12 0.69
CA LYS A 173 -1.14 -9.83 -0.28
C LYS A 173 -0.59 -11.10 0.35
N PHE A 174 -0.64 -12.18 -0.41
CA PHE A 174 -0.09 -13.48 -0.05
C PHE A 174 0.63 -14.07 -1.27
N ASN A 175 1.97 -14.06 -1.26
CA ASN A 175 2.79 -14.55 -2.38
C ASN A 175 2.40 -13.89 -3.72
N ASN A 176 1.85 -14.69 -4.64
CA ASN A 176 1.38 -14.28 -5.96
C ASN A 176 -0.12 -13.94 -6.00
N LYS A 177 -0.78 -13.80 -4.85
CA LYS A 177 -2.20 -13.48 -4.73
C LYS A 177 -2.39 -12.15 -4.00
N ILE A 178 -3.27 -11.32 -4.53
CA ILE A 178 -3.75 -10.09 -3.90
C ILE A 178 -5.27 -10.24 -3.70
N VAL A 179 -5.74 -9.82 -2.54
CA VAL A 179 -7.16 -9.67 -2.24
C VAL A 179 -7.37 -8.25 -1.75
N PHE A 180 -8.31 -7.53 -2.33
CA PHE A 180 -8.65 -6.19 -1.87
C PHE A 180 -10.12 -5.89 -2.04
N GLU A 181 -10.59 -4.97 -1.22
CA GLU A 181 -11.98 -4.54 -1.16
C GLU A 181 -12.01 -3.04 -1.41
N ILE A 182 -12.79 -2.65 -2.40
CA ILE A 182 -12.97 -1.25 -2.81
C ILE A 182 -14.44 -0.89 -2.60
N GLY A 183 -14.68 0.17 -1.83
CA GLY A 183 -15.99 0.74 -1.62
C GLY A 183 -16.28 1.81 -2.65
N LEU A 184 -17.50 1.79 -3.18
CA LEU A 184 -18.10 2.89 -3.91
C LEU A 184 -19.28 3.40 -3.06
N TYR A 185 -19.08 4.55 -2.42
CA TYR A 185 -20.06 5.13 -1.50
C TYR A 185 -20.89 6.20 -2.24
N HIS A 186 -22.21 6.12 -2.09
CA HIS A 186 -23.17 7.09 -2.63
C HIS A 186 -24.43 7.15 -1.74
N ALA A 187 -25.03 8.34 -1.64
CA ALA A 187 -26.21 8.66 -0.82
C ALA A 187 -27.35 7.63 -0.91
N SER A 188 -27.82 7.33 -2.12
CA SER A 188 -29.09 6.60 -2.32
C SER A 188 -29.03 5.07 -2.17
N LEU A 189 -27.84 4.47 -2.05
CA LEU A 189 -27.66 3.01 -2.12
C LEU A 189 -26.95 2.42 -0.90
N GLY A 190 -26.54 3.25 0.05
CA GLY A 190 -25.58 2.87 1.08
C GLY A 190 -24.20 2.54 0.49
N ALA A 191 -23.31 2.02 1.34
CA ALA A 191 -21.97 1.65 0.93
C ALA A 191 -21.99 0.32 0.14
N LYS A 192 -21.80 0.40 -1.17
CA LYS A 192 -21.64 -0.80 -2.01
C LYS A 192 -20.16 -1.17 -2.07
N GLY A 193 -19.82 -2.30 -1.45
CA GLY A 193 -18.48 -2.87 -1.47
C GLY A 193 -18.28 -3.85 -2.61
N PHE A 194 -17.10 -3.80 -3.23
CA PHE A 194 -16.66 -4.74 -4.25
C PHE A 194 -15.35 -5.38 -3.82
N GLY A 195 -15.34 -6.71 -3.73
CA GLY A 195 -14.16 -7.49 -3.42
C GLY A 195 -13.54 -8.08 -4.68
N TYR A 196 -12.22 -8.01 -4.77
CA TYR A 196 -11.43 -8.50 -5.90
C TYR A 196 -10.32 -9.40 -5.41
N GLN A 197 -10.16 -10.52 -6.09
CA GLN A 197 -9.01 -11.39 -5.97
C GLN A 197 -8.24 -11.39 -7.28
N ALA A 198 -6.93 -11.12 -7.21
CA ALA A 198 -6.03 -11.19 -8.35
C ALA A 198 -4.88 -12.16 -8.10
N THR A 199 -4.46 -12.88 -9.13
CA THR A 199 -3.24 -13.71 -9.13
C THR A 199 -2.25 -13.18 -10.16
N PHE A 200 -0.96 -13.28 -9.83
CA PHE A 200 0.12 -12.94 -10.74
C PHE A 200 0.50 -14.16 -11.57
N GLU A 201 0.16 -14.11 -12.86
CA GLU A 201 0.35 -15.21 -13.81
C GLU A 201 0.72 -14.64 -15.19
N ASN A 202 1.67 -15.27 -15.89
CA ASN A 202 2.14 -14.83 -17.20
C ASN A 202 2.60 -13.35 -17.22
N ASN A 203 3.38 -12.95 -16.21
CA ASN A 203 3.91 -11.59 -16.05
C ASN A 203 2.85 -10.49 -15.92
N THR A 204 1.62 -10.81 -15.51
CA THR A 204 0.58 -9.80 -15.27
C THR A 204 -0.37 -10.21 -14.14
N TRP A 205 -0.94 -9.22 -13.44
CA TRP A 205 -2.02 -9.44 -12.49
C TRP A 205 -3.33 -9.68 -13.23
N LYS A 206 -3.95 -10.83 -12.97
CA LYS A 206 -5.26 -11.22 -13.50
C LYS A 206 -6.28 -11.28 -12.38
N ILE A 207 -7.42 -10.61 -12.55
CA ILE A 207 -8.56 -10.73 -11.65
C ILE A 207 -9.18 -12.12 -11.88
N VAL A 208 -9.20 -12.94 -10.84
CA VAL A 208 -9.73 -14.32 -10.89
C VAL A 208 -11.07 -14.47 -10.16
N GLN A 209 -11.41 -13.52 -9.30
CA GLN A 209 -12.69 -13.50 -8.60
C GLN A 209 -13.15 -12.07 -8.33
N LYS A 210 -14.46 -11.84 -8.46
CA LYS A 210 -15.17 -10.62 -8.08
C LYS A 210 -16.36 -11.02 -7.19
N TYR A 211 -16.57 -10.29 -6.11
CA TYR A 211 -17.77 -10.42 -5.27
C TYR A 211 -18.25 -9.04 -4.82
N THR A 212 -19.52 -8.94 -4.43
CA THR A 212 -20.11 -7.73 -3.87
C THR A 212 -20.50 -7.97 -2.42
N PHE A 213 -20.37 -6.96 -1.58
CA PHE A 213 -20.82 -6.99 -0.20
C PHE A 213 -21.48 -5.67 0.15
N VAL A 214 -22.38 -5.69 1.12
CA VAL A 214 -22.96 -4.48 1.72
C VAL A 214 -22.20 -4.27 3.02
N SER A 215 -21.61 -3.08 3.21
CA SER A 215 -20.90 -2.72 4.45
C SER A 215 -21.77 -1.86 5.34
#